data_AF-A0A931D6Y4-F1
#
_entry.id   AF-A0A931D6Y4-F1
#
_cell.length_a   1.000
_cell.length_b   1.000
_cell.length_c   1.000
_cell.angle_alpha   90.00
_cell.angle_beta   90.00
_cell.angle_gamma   90.00
#
_symmetry.space_group_name_H-M   'P 1'
#
loop_
_entity.id
_entity.type
_entity.pdbx_description
1 polymer ?
#
loop_
_entity_poly.entity_id
_entity_poly.type
_entity_poly.pdbx_seq_one_letter_code
_entity_poly.pdbx_strand_id
1 'polypeptide(L)'
;MVQRADLEQYRTSNQDLSTLVVRELEGFFATLDVARPEAARNALLEFLPLLVEVYGQSSAAIAADWYEKTTGTARGTTLAASVTAERVQAGIRYAADGLFHENPSATLGLLRVATDKWVKQPGRDTVAWNADRDGRMWARVPTGKKTCAFCMVLASRDAVYLSEKSAKYGSDGEKYHGECDCVPTPLDSWDDYPEGYDPEGMYEIYNEAANEAGTRSDIKTIAAVMRRQHPDLLRDGVYDPLLL
;
A
#
# COMPACT_ATOMS: atom_id res chain seq x y z
N MET A 1 20.55 -8.30 -7.51
CA MET A 1 20.23 -7.48 -6.31
C MET A 1 19.75 -6.08 -6.64
N VAL A 2 18.53 -5.74 -6.20
CA VAL A 2 18.07 -4.34 -6.15
C VAL A 2 18.82 -3.58 -5.05
N GLN A 3 19.42 -2.45 -5.38
CA GLN A 3 20.14 -1.62 -4.42
C GLN A 3 19.17 -0.85 -3.51
N ARG A 4 19.51 -0.71 -2.22
CA ARG A 4 18.68 0.01 -1.24
C ARG A 4 18.40 1.45 -1.66
N ALA A 5 19.39 2.14 -2.22
CA ALA A 5 19.23 3.51 -2.72
C ALA A 5 18.22 3.61 -3.88
N ASP A 6 18.21 2.65 -4.80
CA ASP A 6 17.25 2.62 -5.92
C ASP A 6 15.83 2.37 -5.43
N LEU A 7 15.68 1.49 -4.43
CA LEU A 7 14.41 1.20 -3.79
C LEU A 7 13.85 2.43 -3.05
N GLU A 8 14.71 3.16 -2.33
CA GLU A 8 14.34 4.40 -1.64
C GLU A 8 14.00 5.52 -2.62
N GLN A 9 14.68 5.61 -3.76
CA GLN A 9 14.35 6.54 -4.83
C GLN A 9 12.93 6.27 -5.36
N TYR A 10 12.61 5.02 -5.70
CA TYR A 10 11.27 4.66 -6.19
C TYR A 10 10.17 4.90 -5.15
N ARG A 11 10.42 4.56 -3.88
CA ARG A 11 9.52 4.89 -2.77
C ARG A 11 9.26 6.39 -2.69
N THR A 12 10.31 7.21 -2.79
CA THR A 12 10.21 8.67 -2.71
C THR A 12 9.38 9.23 -3.85
N SER A 13 9.63 8.80 -5.10
CA SER A 13 8.84 9.23 -6.26
C SER A 13 7.34 8.89 -6.11
N ASN A 14 7.01 7.69 -5.65
CA ASN A 14 5.62 7.32 -5.37
C ASN A 14 5.00 8.09 -4.20
N GLN A 15 5.81 8.46 -3.21
CA GLN A 15 5.35 9.25 -2.08
C GLN A 15 5.05 10.69 -2.50
N ASP A 16 5.90 11.29 -3.33
CA ASP A 16 5.69 12.62 -3.88
C ASP A 16 4.44 12.66 -4.76
N LEU A 17 4.26 11.64 -5.62
CA LEU A 17 3.05 11.47 -6.43
C LEU A 17 1.79 11.41 -5.57
N SER A 18 1.82 10.63 -4.48
CA SER A 18 0.70 10.54 -3.55
C SER A 18 0.44 11.84 -2.80
N THR A 19 1.50 12.53 -2.36
CA THR A 19 1.36 13.84 -1.71
C THR A 19 0.69 14.86 -2.62
N LEU A 20 1.01 14.87 -3.92
CA LEU A 20 0.34 15.72 -4.91
C LEU A 20 -1.15 15.36 -5.05
N VAL A 21 -1.47 14.07 -5.20
CA VAL A 21 -2.85 13.63 -5.41
C VAL A 21 -3.73 13.88 -4.20
N VAL A 22 -3.20 13.67 -2.99
CA VAL A 22 -3.92 13.94 -1.74
C VAL A 22 -4.20 15.42 -1.60
N ARG A 23 -3.24 16.29 -1.96
CA ARG A 23 -3.43 17.74 -1.98
C ARG A 23 -4.53 18.16 -2.97
N GLU A 24 -4.59 17.55 -4.14
CA GLU A 24 -5.64 17.84 -5.13
C GLU A 24 -7.02 17.38 -4.65
N LEU A 25 -7.11 16.21 -4.03
CA LEU A 25 -8.34 15.75 -3.38
C LEU A 25 -8.78 16.70 -2.27
N GLU A 26 -7.88 17.10 -1.38
CA GLU A 26 -8.17 18.04 -0.28
C GLU A 26 -8.64 19.39 -0.83
N GLY A 27 -7.97 19.90 -1.86
CA GLY A 27 -8.33 21.14 -2.54
C GLY A 27 -9.72 21.07 -3.16
N PHE A 28 -10.05 19.99 -3.89
CA PHE A 28 -11.38 19.78 -4.45
C PHE A 28 -12.44 19.64 -3.35
N PHE A 29 -12.17 18.84 -2.32
CA PHE A 29 -13.09 18.62 -1.21
C PHE A 29 -13.44 19.93 -0.49
N ALA A 30 -12.48 20.83 -0.32
CA ALA A 30 -12.71 22.15 0.28
C ALA A 30 -13.66 23.05 -0.53
N THR A 31 -13.89 22.76 -1.81
CA THR A 31 -14.86 23.49 -2.65
C THR A 31 -16.28 22.94 -2.57
N LEU A 32 -16.47 21.77 -1.95
CA LEU A 32 -17.76 21.11 -1.89
C LEU A 32 -18.69 21.79 -0.87
N ASP A 33 -19.95 21.92 -1.26
CA ASP A 33 -21.02 22.28 -0.34
C ASP A 33 -21.46 21.05 0.46
N VAL A 34 -20.75 20.79 1.57
CA VAL A 34 -20.98 19.61 2.42
C VAL A 34 -22.32 19.64 3.16
N ALA A 35 -23.02 20.79 3.18
CA ALA A 35 -24.39 20.87 3.70
C ALA A 35 -25.42 20.21 2.75
N ARG A 36 -25.02 19.90 1.50
CA ARG A 36 -25.79 19.11 0.54
C ARG A 36 -25.07 17.79 0.26
N PRO A 37 -25.23 16.78 1.13
CA PRO A 37 -24.40 15.57 1.10
C PRO A 37 -24.54 14.77 -0.20
N GLU A 38 -25.72 14.71 -0.82
CA GLU A 38 -25.90 14.06 -2.11
C GLU A 38 -25.14 14.76 -3.24
N ALA A 39 -25.16 16.09 -3.24
CA ALA A 39 -24.45 16.89 -4.25
C ALA A 39 -22.93 16.74 -4.09
N ALA A 40 -22.43 16.82 -2.85
CA ALA A 40 -21.01 16.61 -2.54
C ALA A 40 -20.54 15.20 -2.92
N ARG A 41 -21.30 14.16 -2.57
CA ARG A 41 -21.01 12.77 -2.98
C ARG A 41 -20.99 12.62 -4.50
N ASN A 42 -21.98 13.17 -5.21
CA ASN A 42 -22.05 13.04 -6.66
C ASN A 42 -20.88 13.74 -7.35
N ALA A 43 -20.48 14.92 -6.86
CA ALA A 43 -19.29 15.62 -7.34
C ALA A 43 -18.01 14.78 -7.13
N LEU A 44 -17.87 14.11 -5.99
CA LEU A 44 -16.75 13.18 -5.75
C LEU A 44 -16.77 11.99 -6.70
N LEU A 45 -17.95 11.41 -6.97
CA LEU A 45 -18.12 10.28 -7.89
C LEU A 45 -17.70 10.59 -9.34
N GLU A 46 -17.72 11.86 -9.73
CA GLU A 46 -17.25 12.33 -11.04
C GLU A 46 -15.76 12.69 -11.02
N PHE A 47 -15.31 13.40 -9.99
CA PHE A 47 -13.93 13.92 -9.92
C PHE A 47 -12.89 12.84 -9.63
N LEU A 48 -13.10 12.06 -8.57
CA LEU A 48 -12.03 11.23 -8.01
C LEU A 48 -11.62 10.03 -8.90
N PRO A 49 -12.52 9.38 -9.67
CA PRO A 49 -12.10 8.38 -10.66
C PRO A 49 -11.13 8.93 -11.71
N LEU A 50 -11.35 10.17 -12.18
CA LEU A 50 -10.47 10.81 -13.16
C LEU A 50 -9.10 11.12 -12.57
N LEU A 51 -9.07 11.60 -11.33
CA LEU A 51 -7.83 11.85 -10.60
C LEU A 51 -7.03 10.55 -10.42
N VAL A 52 -7.69 9.48 -10.00
CA VAL A 52 -7.06 8.16 -9.83
C VAL A 52 -6.56 7.59 -11.16
N GLU A 53 -7.30 7.78 -12.26
CA GLU A 53 -6.87 7.33 -13.59
C GLU A 53 -5.52 7.97 -13.97
N VAL A 54 -5.44 9.31 -13.95
CA VAL A 54 -4.25 10.06 -14.38
C VAL A 54 -3.03 9.75 -13.51
N TYR A 55 -3.20 9.77 -12.19
CA TYR A 55 -2.09 9.55 -11.26
C TYR A 55 -1.71 8.06 -11.17
N GLY A 56 -2.66 7.15 -11.35
CA GLY A 56 -2.39 5.72 -11.44
C GLY A 56 -1.53 5.35 -12.64
N GLN A 57 -1.81 5.92 -13.81
CA GLN A 57 -0.96 5.76 -15.01
C GLN A 57 0.46 6.27 -14.77
N SER A 58 0.61 7.41 -14.07
CA SER A 58 1.91 7.95 -13.70
C SER A 58 2.67 7.02 -12.75
N SER A 59 1.99 6.43 -11.76
CA SER A 59 2.60 5.42 -10.87
C SER A 59 3.07 4.18 -11.63
N ALA A 60 2.27 3.70 -12.59
CA ALA A 60 2.67 2.58 -13.45
C ALA A 60 3.92 2.91 -14.29
N ALA A 61 4.01 4.10 -14.87
CA ALA A 61 5.17 4.54 -15.64
C ALA A 61 6.44 4.64 -14.77
N ILE A 62 6.35 5.27 -13.59
CA ILE A 62 7.46 5.36 -12.64
C ILE A 62 7.94 3.95 -12.23
N ALA A 63 7.01 3.03 -12.01
CA ALA A 63 7.31 1.65 -11.68
C ALA A 63 8.01 0.90 -12.82
N ALA A 64 7.62 1.17 -14.07
CA ALA A 64 8.26 0.59 -15.23
C ALA A 64 9.70 1.04 -15.40
N ASP A 65 9.94 2.36 -15.35
CA ASP A 65 11.30 2.91 -15.44
C ASP A 65 12.21 2.33 -14.34
N TRP A 66 11.69 2.22 -13.12
CA TRP A 66 12.41 1.63 -12.00
C TRP A 66 12.67 0.13 -12.21
N TYR A 67 11.67 -0.62 -12.67
CA TYR A 67 11.80 -2.05 -12.93
C TYR A 67 12.84 -2.32 -14.02
N GLU A 68 12.84 -1.57 -15.12
CA GLU A 68 13.81 -1.71 -16.21
C GLU A 68 15.22 -1.37 -15.73
N LYS A 69 15.36 -0.25 -14.99
CA LYS A 69 16.64 0.16 -14.41
C LYS A 69 17.23 -0.92 -13.50
N THR A 70 16.41 -1.51 -12.63
CA THR A 70 16.88 -2.44 -11.59
C THR A 70 17.09 -3.86 -12.11
N THR A 71 16.28 -4.31 -13.07
CA THR A 71 16.35 -5.69 -13.58
C THR A 71 17.14 -5.83 -14.88
N GLY A 72 17.33 -4.74 -15.62
CA GLY A 72 17.95 -4.76 -16.96
C GLY A 72 17.15 -5.58 -17.98
N THR A 73 15.84 -5.77 -17.78
CA THR A 73 15.03 -6.63 -18.65
C THR A 73 15.05 -6.15 -20.11
N ALA A 74 15.38 -7.05 -21.03
CA ALA A 74 15.38 -6.77 -22.48
C ALA A 74 13.99 -6.90 -23.12
N ARG A 75 12.98 -7.36 -22.36
CA ARG A 75 11.61 -7.59 -22.85
C ARG A 75 10.74 -6.35 -22.84
N GLY A 76 11.23 -5.24 -22.28
CA GLY A 76 10.46 -4.04 -21.97
C GLY A 76 9.40 -4.28 -20.89
N THR A 77 8.84 -3.23 -20.33
CA THR A 77 7.88 -3.35 -19.21
C THR A 77 6.43 -3.13 -19.64
N THR A 78 5.55 -4.03 -19.20
CA THR A 78 4.11 -3.89 -19.40
C THR A 78 3.51 -3.09 -18.25
N LEU A 79 2.87 -1.94 -18.55
CA LEU A 79 2.20 -1.12 -17.55
C LEU A 79 0.89 -1.77 -17.09
N ALA A 80 0.65 -1.79 -15.78
CA ALA A 80 -0.66 -2.13 -15.26
C ALA A 80 -1.66 -0.99 -15.49
N ALA A 81 -2.91 -1.35 -15.77
CA ALA A 81 -4.00 -0.39 -15.88
C ALA A 81 -4.28 0.29 -14.53
N SER A 82 -4.86 1.50 -14.56
CA SER A 82 -5.32 2.15 -13.34
C SER A 82 -6.46 1.37 -12.67
N VAL A 83 -6.72 1.70 -11.41
CA VAL A 83 -7.88 1.17 -10.68
C VAL A 83 -9.16 1.64 -11.36
N THR A 84 -10.08 0.71 -11.63
CA THR A 84 -11.29 1.03 -12.39
C THR A 84 -12.18 2.05 -11.68
N ALA A 85 -12.90 2.85 -12.48
CA ALA A 85 -13.82 3.86 -11.97
C ALA A 85 -14.87 3.27 -11.03
N GLU A 86 -15.41 2.08 -11.33
CA GLU A 86 -16.43 1.41 -10.52
C GLU A 86 -15.91 1.13 -9.11
N ARG A 87 -14.65 0.70 -9.00
CA ARG A 87 -14.01 0.42 -7.72
C ARG A 87 -13.76 1.68 -6.91
N VAL A 88 -13.28 2.75 -7.56
CA VAL A 88 -13.10 4.05 -6.93
C VAL A 88 -14.46 4.57 -6.43
N GLN A 89 -15.49 4.53 -7.28
CA GLN A 89 -16.85 4.94 -6.93
C GLN A 89 -17.45 4.14 -5.77
N ALA A 90 -17.20 2.83 -5.69
CA ALA A 90 -17.63 2.01 -4.56
C ALA A 90 -17.01 2.51 -3.24
N GLY A 91 -15.70 2.83 -3.25
CA GLY A 91 -15.02 3.41 -2.09
C GLY A 91 -15.53 4.79 -1.71
N ILE A 92 -15.89 5.62 -2.69
CA ILE A 92 -16.51 6.93 -2.45
C ILE A 92 -17.86 6.77 -1.75
N ARG A 93 -18.73 5.87 -2.25
CA ARG A 93 -20.04 5.62 -1.63
C ARG A 93 -19.90 5.14 -0.19
N TYR A 94 -18.90 4.31 0.09
CA TYR A 94 -18.58 3.87 1.45
C TYR A 94 -18.13 5.05 2.34
N ALA A 95 -17.19 5.86 1.86
CA ALA A 95 -16.66 6.99 2.64
C ALA A 95 -17.68 8.14 2.82
N ALA A 96 -18.62 8.30 1.89
CA ALA A 96 -19.60 9.38 1.88
C ALA A 96 -20.59 9.33 3.04
N ASP A 97 -20.68 8.23 3.79
CA ASP A 97 -21.53 8.11 4.97
C ASP A 97 -21.32 9.25 5.99
N GLY A 98 -20.06 9.68 6.15
CA GLY A 98 -19.73 10.83 7.01
C GLY A 98 -20.39 12.14 6.57
N LEU A 99 -20.66 12.35 5.28
CA LEU A 99 -21.39 13.54 4.80
C LEU A 99 -22.84 13.56 5.30
N PHE A 100 -23.48 12.40 5.42
CA PHE A 100 -24.88 12.27 5.86
C PHE A 100 -25.04 12.34 7.38
N HIS A 101 -23.94 12.20 8.13
CA HIS A 101 -23.91 12.24 9.60
C HIS A 101 -23.11 13.44 10.14
N GLU A 102 -23.07 14.54 9.39
CA GLU A 102 -22.40 15.80 9.79
C GLU A 102 -20.90 15.62 10.17
N ASN A 103 -20.25 14.62 9.57
CA ASN A 103 -18.83 14.30 9.79
C ASN A 103 -18.03 14.28 8.47
N PRO A 104 -17.96 15.42 7.75
CA PRO A 104 -17.24 15.50 6.48
C PRO A 104 -15.73 15.26 6.63
N SER A 105 -15.15 15.53 7.80
CA SER A 105 -13.73 15.25 8.06
C SER A 105 -13.43 13.75 8.08
N ALA A 106 -14.33 12.91 8.59
CA ALA A 106 -14.19 11.47 8.50
C ALA A 106 -14.26 10.98 7.05
N THR A 107 -15.17 11.53 6.23
CA THR A 107 -15.23 11.24 4.79
C THR A 107 -13.91 11.60 4.11
N LEU A 108 -13.39 12.81 4.33
CA LEU A 108 -12.12 13.22 3.75
C LEU A 108 -10.97 12.30 4.22
N GLY A 109 -10.89 11.97 5.51
CA GLY A 109 -9.89 11.07 6.06
C GLY A 109 -9.88 9.69 5.37
N LEU A 110 -11.06 9.08 5.19
CA LEU A 110 -11.19 7.81 4.48
C LEU A 110 -10.78 7.92 3.01
N LEU A 111 -11.20 8.99 2.34
CA LEU A 111 -10.86 9.22 0.93
C LEU A 111 -9.37 9.47 0.72
N ARG A 112 -8.67 10.13 1.65
CA ARG A 112 -7.19 10.32 1.57
C ARG A 112 -6.47 8.99 1.55
N VAL A 113 -6.78 8.12 2.52
CA VAL A 113 -6.18 6.77 2.62
C VAL A 113 -6.52 5.92 1.40
N ALA A 114 -7.78 5.95 0.96
CA ALA A 114 -8.21 5.20 -0.22
C ALA A 114 -7.54 5.70 -1.51
N THR A 115 -7.39 7.01 -1.67
CA THR A 115 -6.79 7.62 -2.87
C THR A 115 -5.31 7.32 -2.95
N ASP A 116 -4.54 7.49 -1.87
CA ASP A 116 -3.11 7.10 -1.83
C ASP A 116 -2.92 5.64 -2.28
N LYS A 117 -3.80 4.77 -1.79
CA LYS A 117 -3.79 3.36 -2.17
C LYS A 117 -4.09 3.16 -3.65
N TRP A 118 -5.18 3.74 -4.16
CA TRP A 118 -5.59 3.52 -5.55
C TRP A 118 -4.55 4.03 -6.53
N VAL A 119 -3.91 5.18 -6.28
CA VAL A 119 -2.91 5.72 -7.20
C VAL A 119 -1.59 4.95 -7.18
N LYS A 120 -1.21 4.36 -6.04
CA LYS A 120 0.00 3.53 -5.94
C LYS A 120 -0.21 2.11 -6.46
N GLN A 121 -1.45 1.64 -6.57
CA GLN A 121 -1.77 0.26 -6.92
C GLN A 121 -1.25 -0.14 -8.31
N PRO A 122 -1.41 0.67 -9.38
CA PRO A 122 -0.90 0.31 -10.71
C PRO A 122 0.63 0.20 -10.76
N GLY A 123 1.36 1.05 -10.05
CA GLY A 123 2.81 0.91 -9.92
C GLY A 123 3.22 -0.41 -9.26
N ARG A 124 2.53 -0.78 -8.17
CA ARG A 124 2.76 -2.06 -7.47
C ARG A 124 2.47 -3.27 -8.35
N ASP A 125 1.35 -3.24 -9.07
CA ASP A 125 0.94 -4.30 -9.99
C ASP A 125 1.90 -4.40 -11.19
N THR A 126 2.37 -3.27 -11.71
CA THR A 126 3.39 -3.21 -12.77
C THR A 126 4.64 -3.98 -12.36
N VAL A 127 5.21 -3.71 -11.18
CA VAL A 127 6.40 -4.45 -10.73
C VAL A 127 6.11 -5.95 -10.59
N ALA A 128 5.05 -6.31 -9.86
CA ALA A 128 4.75 -7.71 -9.55
C ALA A 128 4.48 -8.53 -10.83
N TRP A 129 3.70 -8.00 -11.77
CA TRP A 129 3.38 -8.69 -13.01
C TRP A 129 4.60 -8.89 -13.90
N ASN A 130 5.49 -7.89 -13.98
CA ASN A 130 6.69 -8.02 -14.80
C ASN A 130 7.71 -8.95 -14.15
N ALA A 131 7.83 -8.95 -12.81
CA ALA A 131 8.61 -9.96 -12.08
C ALA A 131 8.12 -11.38 -12.41
N ASP A 132 6.82 -11.63 -12.25
CA ASP A 132 6.20 -12.92 -12.57
C ASP A 132 6.46 -13.31 -14.04
N ARG A 133 6.26 -12.38 -14.99
CA ARG A 133 6.46 -12.58 -16.43
C ARG A 133 7.92 -12.91 -16.79
N ASP A 134 8.86 -12.26 -16.12
CA ASP A 134 10.30 -12.43 -16.37
C ASP A 134 10.88 -13.63 -15.61
N GLY A 135 10.03 -14.41 -14.91
CA GLY A 135 10.44 -15.58 -14.14
C GLY A 135 11.26 -15.21 -12.90
N ARG A 136 11.12 -13.97 -12.43
CA ARG A 136 11.78 -13.44 -11.24
C ARG A 136 10.88 -13.66 -10.03
N MET A 137 11.52 -13.82 -8.88
CA MET A 137 10.82 -13.74 -7.61
C MET A 137 10.58 -12.27 -7.27
N TRP A 138 9.72 -12.01 -6.29
CA TRP A 138 9.60 -10.70 -5.69
C TRP A 138 9.16 -10.81 -4.24
N ALA A 139 9.53 -9.82 -3.44
CA ALA A 139 9.12 -9.69 -2.05
C ALA A 139 8.55 -8.29 -1.78
N ARG A 140 7.72 -8.19 -0.76
CA ARG A 140 7.24 -6.94 -0.18
C ARG A 140 8.30 -6.37 0.74
N VAL A 141 9.08 -5.42 0.24
CA VAL A 141 10.16 -4.81 1.02
C VAL A 141 9.66 -3.52 1.65
N PRO A 142 9.69 -3.39 2.99
CA PRO A 142 9.41 -2.12 3.65
C PRO A 142 10.60 -1.17 3.56
N THR A 143 10.32 0.11 3.34
CA THR A 143 11.35 1.07 2.92
C THR A 143 11.39 2.36 3.75
N GLY A 144 10.43 2.57 4.64
CA GLY A 144 10.43 3.67 5.61
C GLY A 144 11.23 3.35 6.87
N LYS A 145 11.46 4.38 7.70
CA LYS A 145 12.13 4.22 9.01
C LYS A 145 11.32 3.35 9.98
N LYS A 146 10.00 3.41 9.89
CA LYS A 146 9.06 2.55 10.59
C LYS A 146 7.98 2.10 9.61
N THR A 147 7.73 0.80 9.58
CA THR A 147 6.71 0.16 8.74
C THR A 147 5.44 -0.01 9.56
N CYS A 148 4.26 0.00 8.94
CA CYS A 148 3.04 -0.33 9.69
C CYS A 148 2.97 -1.84 10.01
N ALA A 149 2.18 -2.21 11.02
CA ALA A 149 2.01 -3.61 11.41
C ALA A 149 1.47 -4.50 10.28
N PHE A 150 0.55 -3.98 9.45
CA PHE A 150 0.00 -4.75 8.33
C PHE A 150 1.07 -5.10 7.29
N CYS A 151 1.91 -4.12 6.91
CA CYS A 151 3.01 -4.33 5.99
C CYS A 151 4.10 -5.20 6.62
N MET A 152 4.37 -5.10 7.92
CA MET A 152 5.26 -6.03 8.61
C MET A 152 4.77 -7.47 8.52
N VAL A 153 3.48 -7.73 8.76
CA VAL A 153 2.88 -9.08 8.62
C VAL A 153 3.01 -9.61 7.19
N LEU A 154 2.87 -8.76 6.17
CA LEU A 154 3.00 -9.23 4.79
C LEU A 154 4.46 -9.41 4.37
N ALA A 155 5.34 -8.47 4.72
CA ALA A 155 6.76 -8.52 4.44
C ALA A 155 7.49 -9.66 5.17
N SER A 156 6.97 -10.09 6.32
CA SER A 156 7.53 -11.21 7.09
C SER A 156 7.21 -12.57 6.50
N ARG A 157 6.10 -12.69 5.76
CA ARG A 157 5.59 -13.98 5.26
C ARG A 157 6.17 -14.35 3.90
N ASP A 158 6.89 -13.43 3.26
CA ASP A 158 7.52 -13.65 1.95
C ASP A 158 8.81 -14.50 2.05
N ALA A 159 9.48 -14.59 3.20
CA ALA A 159 10.69 -15.41 3.35
C ALA A 159 10.47 -16.89 3.72
N VAL A 160 9.31 -17.28 4.25
CA VAL A 160 9.07 -18.66 4.72
C VAL A 160 8.04 -19.43 3.88
N TYR A 161 7.22 -18.74 3.06
CA TYR A 161 6.20 -19.39 2.24
C TYR A 161 6.36 -19.01 0.77
N LEU A 162 6.95 -19.95 0.04
CA LEU A 162 7.56 -19.87 -1.28
C LEU A 162 6.53 -20.04 -2.42
N SER A 163 5.66 -19.05 -2.67
CA SER A 163 4.89 -19.00 -3.93
C SER A 163 4.34 -17.60 -4.21
N GLU A 164 4.15 -17.27 -5.50
CA GLU A 164 3.31 -16.17 -5.99
C GLU A 164 1.98 -16.06 -5.20
N LYS A 165 1.45 -17.23 -4.83
CA LYS A 165 0.20 -17.43 -4.12
C LYS A 165 0.25 -16.93 -2.66
N SER A 166 1.38 -17.03 -1.94
CA SER A 166 1.54 -16.50 -0.57
C SER A 166 1.74 -14.98 -0.51
N ALA A 167 2.49 -14.39 -1.45
CA ALA A 167 2.63 -12.93 -1.56
C ALA A 167 1.31 -12.22 -1.97
N LYS A 168 0.40 -12.99 -2.59
CA LYS A 168 -0.94 -12.56 -3.03
C LYS A 168 -2.05 -12.88 -2.02
N TYR A 169 -1.88 -13.80 -1.07
CA TYR A 169 -2.95 -14.22 -0.16
C TYR A 169 -3.15 -13.29 1.05
N GLY A 170 -4.15 -12.42 0.94
CA GLY A 170 -5.16 -12.29 1.99
C GLY A 170 -6.43 -12.94 1.46
N SER A 171 -6.99 -13.92 2.18
CA SER A 171 -8.35 -14.42 1.89
C SER A 171 -9.31 -13.22 1.98
N ASP A 172 -9.92 -12.89 0.84
CA ASP A 172 -11.03 -11.93 0.68
C ASP A 172 -10.73 -10.46 1.07
N GLY A 173 -9.47 -10.05 1.02
CA GLY A 173 -9.02 -8.73 1.49
C GLY A 173 -8.03 -8.01 0.58
N GLU A 174 -7.92 -6.70 0.82
CA GLU A 174 -7.12 -5.77 0.05
C GLU A 174 -5.60 -6.06 0.13
N LYS A 175 -4.94 -6.20 -1.04
CA LYS A 175 -3.52 -6.61 -1.15
C LYS A 175 -2.55 -5.59 -0.56
N TYR A 176 -2.91 -4.31 -0.53
CA TYR A 176 -2.15 -3.23 0.07
C TYR A 176 -3.11 -2.28 0.79
N HIS A 177 -2.60 -1.57 1.79
CA HIS A 177 -3.31 -0.47 2.43
C HIS A 177 -2.78 0.89 1.96
N GLY A 178 -3.56 1.94 2.20
CA GLY A 178 -3.13 3.32 1.97
C GLY A 178 -2.15 3.78 3.03
N GLU A 179 -1.39 4.82 2.69
CA GLU A 179 -0.34 5.45 3.49
C GLU A 179 0.79 4.49 3.88
N CYS A 180 1.03 3.46 3.06
CA CYS A 180 2.10 2.49 3.28
C CYS A 180 3.35 2.76 2.46
N ASP A 181 4.46 2.22 2.96
CA ASP A 181 5.81 2.32 2.44
C ASP A 181 6.34 0.99 1.87
N CYS A 182 5.48 -0.02 1.77
CA CYS A 182 5.87 -1.30 1.21
C CYS A 182 5.94 -1.23 -0.33
N VAL A 183 7.05 -1.74 -0.87
CA VAL A 183 7.34 -1.81 -2.30
C VAL A 183 7.49 -3.28 -2.72
N PRO A 184 6.74 -3.77 -3.72
CA PRO A 184 7.08 -5.03 -4.38
C PRO A 184 8.46 -4.88 -5.03
N THR A 185 9.37 -5.79 -4.74
CA THR A 185 10.78 -5.69 -5.16
C THR A 185 11.20 -6.99 -5.83
N PRO A 186 11.64 -6.96 -7.11
CA PRO A 186 12.10 -8.17 -7.79
C PRO A 186 13.41 -8.69 -7.18
N LEU A 187 13.58 -10.00 -7.17
CA LEU A 187 14.75 -10.69 -6.63
C LEU A 187 15.31 -11.66 -7.68
N ASP A 188 16.64 -11.72 -7.82
CA ASP A 188 17.32 -12.68 -8.70
C ASP A 188 17.40 -14.09 -8.08
N SER A 189 17.51 -14.16 -6.75
CA SER A 189 17.59 -15.41 -5.98
C SER A 189 17.03 -15.23 -4.56
N TRP A 190 16.95 -16.33 -3.79
CA TRP A 190 16.39 -16.34 -2.43
C TRP A 190 17.24 -15.57 -1.40
N ASP A 191 18.50 -15.30 -1.74
CA ASP A 191 19.46 -14.59 -0.89
C ASP A 191 19.75 -13.17 -1.42
N ASP A 192 18.98 -12.72 -2.41
CA ASP A 192 19.20 -11.45 -3.14
C ASP A 192 18.42 -10.26 -2.55
N TYR A 193 18.23 -10.26 -1.24
CA TYR A 193 17.47 -9.20 -0.56
C TYR A 193 18.24 -7.86 -0.57
N PRO A 194 17.53 -6.72 -0.75
CA PRO A 194 18.14 -5.41 -0.60
C PRO A 194 18.74 -5.21 0.79
N GLU A 195 19.83 -4.45 0.88
CA GLU A 195 20.48 -4.11 2.14
C GLU A 195 19.48 -3.57 3.19
N GLY A 196 19.55 -4.10 4.41
CA GLY A 196 18.72 -3.70 5.55
C GLY A 196 17.32 -4.31 5.57
N TYR A 197 16.94 -5.12 4.57
CA TYR A 197 15.74 -5.94 4.64
C TYR A 197 16.04 -7.28 5.34
N ASP A 198 15.50 -7.45 6.54
CA ASP A 198 15.62 -8.68 7.34
C ASP A 198 14.25 -9.36 7.46
N PRO A 199 13.89 -10.22 6.50
CA PRO A 199 12.59 -10.89 6.55
C PRO A 199 12.51 -11.98 7.63
N GLU A 200 13.63 -12.53 8.09
CA GLU A 200 13.66 -13.55 9.14
C GLU A 200 13.32 -12.93 10.49
N GLY A 201 13.96 -11.81 10.87
CA GLY A 201 13.60 -11.06 12.08
C GLY A 201 12.16 -10.53 12.03
N MET A 202 11.67 -10.09 10.86
CA MET A 202 10.25 -9.74 10.70
C MET A 202 9.32 -10.94 10.91
N TYR A 203 9.74 -12.15 10.52
CA TYR A 203 8.99 -13.38 10.71
C TYR A 203 8.92 -13.81 12.18
N GLU A 204 9.99 -13.60 12.95
CA GLU A 204 9.99 -13.81 14.40
C GLU A 204 8.96 -12.92 15.10
N ILE A 205 8.96 -11.61 14.82
CA ILE A 205 7.97 -10.66 15.35
C ILE A 205 6.55 -11.07 14.95
N TYR A 206 6.34 -11.48 13.69
CA TYR A 206 5.05 -12.02 13.26
C TYR A 206 4.65 -13.28 14.04
N ASN A 207 5.59 -14.19 14.30
CA ASN A 207 5.31 -15.43 15.02
C ASN A 207 4.89 -15.18 16.46
N GLU A 208 5.56 -14.26 17.14
CA GLU A 208 5.20 -13.81 18.49
C GLU A 208 3.78 -13.26 18.51
N ALA A 209 3.48 -12.28 17.65
CA ALA A 209 2.17 -11.64 17.58
C ALA A 209 1.05 -12.62 17.21
N ALA A 210 1.32 -13.57 16.30
CA ALA A 210 0.33 -14.52 15.85
C ALA A 210 0.09 -15.66 16.85
N ASN A 211 1.11 -16.04 17.63
CA ASN A 211 0.94 -16.97 18.76
C ASN A 211 0.07 -16.34 19.84
N GLU A 212 0.35 -15.09 20.21
CA GLU A 212 -0.45 -14.33 21.19
C GLU A 212 -1.88 -14.10 20.69
N ALA A 213 -2.05 -13.79 19.40
CA ALA A 213 -3.37 -13.65 18.78
C ALA A 213 -4.16 -14.99 18.68
N GLY A 214 -3.50 -16.13 18.84
CA GLY A 214 -4.11 -17.46 18.67
C GLY A 214 -4.58 -17.74 17.23
N THR A 215 -4.06 -17.03 16.23
CA THR A 215 -4.48 -17.14 14.82
C THR A 215 -3.35 -16.82 13.85
N ARG A 216 -3.37 -17.47 12.68
CA ARG A 216 -2.41 -17.28 11.58
C ARG A 216 -3.08 -16.77 10.29
N SER A 217 -4.41 -16.73 10.28
CA SER A 217 -5.24 -16.33 9.13
C SER A 217 -5.81 -14.92 9.28
N ASP A 218 -6.12 -14.48 10.50
CA ASP A 218 -6.65 -13.14 10.75
C ASP A 218 -5.53 -12.12 10.90
N ILE A 219 -5.08 -11.59 9.76
CA ILE A 219 -4.03 -10.56 9.69
C ILE A 219 -4.40 -9.31 10.50
N LYS A 220 -5.69 -8.94 10.58
CA LYS A 220 -6.09 -7.73 11.32
C LYS A 220 -5.85 -7.92 12.81
N THR A 221 -6.23 -9.08 13.35
CA THR A 221 -6.00 -9.43 14.75
C THR A 221 -4.51 -9.53 15.05
N ILE A 222 -3.73 -10.20 14.19
CA ILE A 222 -2.26 -10.31 14.35
C ILE A 222 -1.61 -8.92 14.33
N ALA A 223 -1.96 -8.07 13.37
CA ALA A 223 -1.43 -6.71 13.29
C ALA A 223 -1.84 -5.87 14.51
N ALA A 224 -3.04 -6.06 15.08
CA ALA A 224 -3.47 -5.36 16.29
C ALA A 224 -2.65 -5.77 17.53
N VAL A 225 -2.33 -7.06 17.67
CA VAL A 225 -1.43 -7.55 18.73
C VAL A 225 -0.01 -7.01 18.53
N MET A 226 0.52 -7.11 17.31
CA MET A 226 1.87 -6.63 16.98
C MET A 226 2.06 -5.14 17.33
N ARG A 227 1.05 -4.29 17.05
CA ARG A 227 1.07 -2.86 17.42
C ARG A 227 1.27 -2.61 18.91
N ARG A 228 0.75 -3.50 19.76
CA ARG A 228 0.84 -3.37 21.23
C ARG A 228 2.12 -3.97 21.78
N GLN A 229 2.61 -5.06 21.18
CA GLN A 229 3.86 -5.72 21.59
C GLN A 229 5.11 -4.95 21.15
N HIS A 230 5.06 -4.32 19.96
CA HIS A 230 6.21 -3.62 19.38
C HIS A 230 5.86 -2.19 18.95
N PRO A 231 5.32 -1.34 19.84
CA PRO A 231 4.84 -0.01 19.46
C PRO A 231 5.95 0.88 18.92
N ASP A 232 7.19 0.71 19.38
CA ASP A 232 8.34 1.48 18.91
C ASP A 232 8.88 1.03 17.55
N LEU A 233 8.66 -0.21 17.14
CA LEU A 233 9.10 -0.71 15.83
C LEU A 233 8.16 -0.28 14.71
N LEU A 234 6.90 0.00 15.05
CA LEU A 234 5.83 0.19 14.09
C LEU A 234 5.43 1.66 13.95
N ARG A 235 5.10 2.07 12.72
CA ARG A 235 4.60 3.43 12.47
C ARG A 235 3.25 3.67 13.15
N ASP A 236 2.44 2.62 13.26
CA ASP A 236 1.10 2.62 13.84
C ASP A 236 1.05 1.85 15.17
N GLY A 237 2.16 1.86 15.92
CA GLY A 237 2.25 1.30 17.26
C GLY A 237 1.22 1.89 18.23
N VAL A 238 0.73 1.07 19.14
CA VAL A 238 -0.26 1.44 20.16
C VAL A 238 0.36 1.28 21.53
N TYR A 239 0.61 2.40 22.20
CA TYR A 239 1.11 2.42 23.58
C TYR A 239 -0.03 2.21 24.57
N ASP A 240 0.22 1.43 25.62
CA ASP A 240 -0.73 1.31 26.73
C ASP A 240 -0.75 2.64 27.52
N PRO A 241 -1.91 3.31 27.65
CA PRO A 241 -2.02 4.56 28.39
C PRO A 241 -1.69 4.43 29.89
N LEU A 242 -1.56 3.21 30.44
CA LEU A 242 -1.18 2.97 31.84
C LEU A 242 0.33 2.78 32.07
N LEU A 243 1.15 2.83 31.01
CA LEU A 243 2.61 2.65 31.07
C LEU A 243 3.41 3.88 30.60
N LEU A 244 2.75 5.03 30.45
CA LEU A 244 3.34 6.36 30.19
C LEU A 244 3.20 7.26 31.43
#